data_AF-A0A963K1P6-F1
#
_entry.id   AF-A0A963K1P6-F1
#
_cell.length_a   1.000
_cell.length_b   1.000
_cell.length_c   1.000
_cell.angle_alpha   90.00
_cell.angle_beta   90.00
_cell.angle_gamma   90.00
#
_symmetry.space_group_name_H-M   'P 1'
#
loop_
_entity.id
_entity.type
_entity.pdbx_description
1 polymer ?
#
loop_
_entity_poly.entity_id
_entity_poly.type
_entity_poly.pdbx_seq_one_letter_code
_entity_poly.pdbx_strand_id
1 'polypeptide(L)'
;MSWTCKLYRHFETMATGGQALSGLALITAFGACAPAAEGPPVPAPAPDNAVQVSPELYMVPAGEDDVGCPMFQPWSPTLMVVQALHWRSADGSFTLDRNAADCPPPT
;
A
#
# COMPACT_ATOMS: atom_id res chain seq x y z
N MET A 1 -9.40 13.00 -23.38
CA MET A 1 -9.59 12.28 -24.66
C MET A 1 -10.40 11.02 -24.41
N SER A 2 -11.45 10.81 -25.19
CA SER A 2 -12.36 9.67 -25.11
C SER A 2 -11.72 8.43 -25.74
N TRP A 3 -11.63 7.33 -25.00
CA TRP A 3 -11.41 5.99 -25.58
C TRP A 3 -12.41 5.00 -25.01
N THR A 4 -13.31 4.61 -25.89
CA THR A 4 -14.38 3.64 -25.73
C THR A 4 -13.79 2.23 -25.59
N CYS A 5 -13.78 1.65 -24.38
CA CYS A 5 -13.69 0.20 -24.24
C CYS A 5 -15.07 -0.40 -24.49
N LYS A 6 -15.33 -0.73 -25.75
CA LYS A 6 -16.53 -1.43 -26.22
C LYS A 6 -16.57 -2.78 -25.50
N LEU A 7 -17.61 -2.99 -24.68
CA LEU A 7 -18.00 -4.28 -24.10
C LEU A 7 -17.88 -5.37 -25.17
N TYR A 8 -17.04 -6.37 -24.94
CA TYR A 8 -17.23 -7.69 -25.50
C TYR A 8 -16.57 -8.71 -24.57
N ARG A 9 -17.37 -9.32 -23.69
CA ARG A 9 -17.23 -10.75 -23.48
C ARG A 9 -18.55 -11.37 -23.08
N HIS A 10 -19.10 -12.03 -24.08
CA HIS A 10 -20.19 -12.97 -24.01
C HIS A 10 -19.99 -13.97 -22.88
N PHE A 11 -21.09 -14.17 -22.17
CA PHE A 11 -21.33 -15.13 -21.11
C PHE A 11 -21.33 -16.56 -21.68
N GLU A 12 -20.50 -17.39 -21.08
CA GLU A 12 -20.60 -18.84 -20.84
C GLU A 12 -21.12 -19.79 -21.94
N THR A 13 -20.17 -20.56 -22.46
CA THR A 13 -20.11 -22.03 -22.52
C THR A 13 -21.44 -22.79 -22.32
N MET A 14 -22.00 -23.31 -23.42
CA MET A 14 -22.79 -24.55 -23.39
C MET A 14 -22.20 -25.57 -24.35
N ALA A 15 -21.78 -26.68 -23.78
CA ALA A 15 -21.47 -27.91 -24.48
C ALA A 15 -22.75 -28.51 -25.06
N THR A 16 -22.79 -28.77 -26.36
CA THR A 16 -23.62 -29.82 -26.96
C THR A 16 -23.05 -30.15 -28.34
N GLY A 17 -22.85 -31.44 -28.60
CA GLY A 17 -21.92 -31.92 -29.60
C GLY A 17 -22.45 -32.08 -31.03
N GLY A 18 -21.59 -32.69 -31.83
CA GLY A 18 -21.91 -33.36 -33.09
C GLY A 18 -21.58 -32.58 -34.36
N GLN A 19 -20.93 -33.31 -35.29
CA GLN A 19 -20.72 -33.06 -36.73
C GLN A 19 -19.42 -32.30 -37.08
N ALA A 20 -18.37 -32.93 -37.64
CA ALA A 20 -18.19 -33.70 -38.88
C ALA A 20 -17.77 -32.84 -40.09
N LEU A 21 -16.57 -33.18 -40.60
CA LEU A 21 -16.01 -33.04 -41.96
C LEU A 21 -15.45 -31.69 -42.45
N SER A 22 -14.20 -31.83 -42.93
CA SER A 22 -13.57 -31.15 -44.08
C SER A 22 -13.28 -29.65 -44.00
N GLY A 23 -12.01 -29.31 -44.13
CA GLY A 23 -11.62 -28.04 -44.76
C GLY A 23 -10.35 -27.42 -44.21
N LEU A 24 -9.47 -27.07 -45.13
CA LEU A 24 -8.21 -26.37 -44.95
C LEU A 24 -8.25 -25.18 -43.96
N ALA A 25 -7.12 -25.06 -43.24
CA ALA A 25 -6.36 -23.85 -43.00
C ALA A 25 -7.02 -22.69 -42.23
N LEU A 26 -6.39 -22.27 -41.14
CA LEU A 26 -5.60 -21.03 -41.12
C LEU A 26 -5.07 -20.79 -39.69
N ILE A 27 -3.75 -20.66 -39.59
CA ILE A 27 -2.98 -19.77 -38.71
C ILE A 27 -3.82 -19.01 -37.66
N THR A 28 -3.83 -19.49 -36.42
CA THR A 28 -4.07 -18.60 -35.26
C THR A 28 -2.72 -18.32 -34.63
N ALA A 29 -2.22 -17.15 -34.97
CA ALA A 29 -1.04 -16.53 -34.41
C ALA A 29 -1.04 -16.67 -32.88
N PHE A 30 0.11 -17.08 -32.35
CA PHE A 30 0.45 -16.86 -30.95
C PHE A 30 0.46 -15.35 -30.71
N GLY A 31 -0.70 -14.80 -30.34
CA GLY A 31 -0.80 -13.51 -29.71
C GLY A 31 -0.13 -13.61 -28.36
N ALA A 32 1.19 -13.40 -28.33
CA ALA A 32 1.92 -13.14 -27.10
C ALA A 32 1.35 -11.84 -26.53
N CYS A 33 0.35 -11.98 -25.66
CA CYS A 33 -0.03 -10.93 -24.72
C CYS A 33 1.19 -10.75 -23.83
N ALA A 34 2.07 -9.82 -24.20
CA ALA A 34 3.14 -9.39 -23.32
C ALA A 34 2.43 -8.81 -22.07
N PRO A 35 2.71 -9.31 -20.86
CA PRO A 35 2.25 -8.62 -19.67
C PRO A 35 2.84 -7.22 -19.72
N ALA A 36 1.97 -6.20 -19.63
CA ALA A 36 2.44 -4.85 -19.39
C ALA A 36 3.33 -4.92 -18.15
N ALA A 37 4.62 -4.62 -18.33
CA ALA A 37 5.54 -4.52 -17.21
C ALA A 37 5.07 -3.33 -16.37
N GLU A 38 4.25 -3.64 -15.36
CA GLU A 38 4.00 -2.71 -14.26
C GLU A 38 5.37 -2.46 -13.64
N GLY A 39 5.88 -1.24 -13.82
CA GLY A 39 7.12 -0.81 -13.20
C GLY A 39 7.03 -1.01 -11.68
N PRO A 40 8.17 -1.10 -10.99
CA PRO A 40 8.16 -1.26 -9.54
C PRO A 40 7.29 -0.15 -8.91
N PRO A 41 6.45 -0.49 -7.92
CA PRO A 41 5.60 0.48 -7.27
C PRO A 41 6.47 1.60 -6.71
N VAL A 42 6.15 2.84 -7.09
CA VAL A 42 6.83 4.02 -6.57
C VAL A 42 6.45 4.18 -5.10
N PRO A 43 7.40 4.23 -4.15
CA PRO A 43 7.09 4.41 -2.74
C PRO A 43 6.33 5.72 -2.53
N ALA A 44 5.33 5.70 -1.65
CA ALA A 44 4.59 6.91 -1.29
C ALA A 44 5.55 7.93 -0.62
N PRO A 45 5.36 9.24 -0.85
CA PRO A 45 6.14 10.26 -0.14
C PRO A 45 5.85 10.22 1.35
N ALA A 46 6.84 10.64 2.16
CA ALA A 46 6.65 10.77 3.60
C ALA A 46 5.54 11.79 3.93
N PRO A 47 4.70 11.54 4.95
CA PRO A 47 3.70 12.50 5.40
C PRO A 47 4.34 13.83 5.80
N ASP A 48 3.58 14.91 5.65
CA ASP A 48 3.97 16.21 6.17
C ASP A 48 4.25 16.11 7.68
N ASN A 49 5.14 16.98 8.19
CA ASN A 49 5.51 17.08 9.61
C ASN A 49 5.99 15.78 10.29
N ALA A 50 6.35 14.75 9.51
CA ALA A 50 6.92 13.52 10.02
C ALA A 50 8.38 13.72 10.45
N VAL A 51 8.75 13.17 11.60
CA VAL A 51 10.12 13.18 12.12
C VAL A 51 10.84 11.92 11.62
N GLN A 52 11.88 12.09 10.80
CA GLN A 52 12.67 10.96 10.33
C GLN A 52 13.51 10.38 11.48
N VAL A 53 13.33 9.08 11.76
CA VAL A 53 14.10 8.34 12.79
C VAL A 53 15.20 7.51 12.13
N SER A 54 14.93 6.96 10.94
CA SER A 54 15.90 6.29 10.08
C SER A 54 15.52 6.50 8.60
N PRO A 55 16.35 6.10 7.62
CA PRO A 55 16.09 6.39 6.20
C PRO A 55 14.68 6.06 5.71
N GLU A 56 14.08 4.97 6.23
CA GLU A 56 12.78 4.46 5.81
C GLU A 56 11.74 4.48 6.95
N LEU A 57 12.06 5.03 8.12
CA LEU A 57 11.15 5.07 9.28
C LEU A 57 10.97 6.49 9.78
N TYR A 58 9.71 6.86 9.90
CA TYR A 58 9.28 8.18 10.31
C TYR A 58 8.31 8.06 11.48
N MET A 59 8.28 9.09 12.33
CA MET A 59 7.29 9.25 13.39
C MET A 59 6.37 10.42 13.04
N VAL A 60 5.10 10.11 12.84
CA VAL A 60 4.08 11.07 12.40
C VAL A 60 3.26 11.51 13.61
N PRO A 61 3.11 12.82 13.88
CA PRO A 61 2.23 13.31 14.95
C PRO A 61 0.80 12.75 14.82
N ALA A 62 0.28 12.24 15.92
CA ALA A 62 -1.00 11.54 16.03
C ALA A 62 -1.93 12.17 17.09
N GLY A 63 -1.72 13.46 17.39
CA GLY A 63 -2.45 14.19 18.43
C GLY A 63 -1.75 14.16 19.78
N GLU A 64 -2.52 14.29 20.85
CA GLU A 64 -2.06 14.32 22.23
C GLU A 64 -2.87 13.33 23.07
N ASP A 65 -2.28 12.84 24.17
CA ASP A 65 -3.00 12.02 25.15
C ASP A 65 -3.93 12.87 26.05
N ASP A 66 -4.53 12.24 27.05
CA ASP A 66 -5.46 12.86 28.00
C ASP A 66 -4.82 13.93 28.90
N VAL A 67 -3.50 13.95 29.01
CA VAL A 67 -2.74 14.97 29.76
C VAL A 67 -2.01 15.96 28.84
N GLY A 68 -2.29 15.93 27.53
CA GLY A 68 -1.71 16.86 26.55
C GLY A 68 -0.29 16.49 26.09
N CYS A 69 0.15 15.25 26.28
CA CYS A 69 1.45 14.81 25.80
C CYS A 69 1.38 14.39 24.32
N PRO A 70 2.25 14.94 23.45
CA PRO A 70 2.24 14.61 22.03
C PRO A 70 2.49 13.12 21.75
N MET A 71 1.64 12.53 20.92
CA MET A 71 1.71 11.15 20.47
C MET A 71 2.16 11.08 19.02
N PHE A 72 2.83 9.98 18.66
CA PHE A 72 3.35 9.75 17.34
C PHE A 72 3.05 8.32 16.88
N GLN A 73 2.74 8.16 15.59
CA GLN A 73 2.60 6.85 14.96
C GLN A 73 3.76 6.59 14.00
N PRO A 74 4.33 5.38 14.01
CA PRO A 74 5.36 5.02 13.06
C PRO A 74 4.77 4.90 11.67
N TRP A 75 5.51 5.39 10.69
CA TRP A 75 5.18 5.28 9.28
C TRP A 75 6.43 4.91 8.48
N SER A 76 6.24 4.04 7.50
CA SER A 76 7.28 3.66 6.56
C SER A 76 6.65 3.45 5.18
N PRO A 77 7.31 3.90 4.09
CA PRO A 77 6.81 3.65 2.75
C PRO A 77 7.11 2.21 2.28
N THR A 78 8.02 1.51 2.95
CA THR A 78 8.58 0.22 2.49
C THR A 78 8.58 -0.86 3.56
N LEU A 79 8.63 -0.50 4.84
CA LEU A 79 8.71 -1.44 5.96
C LEU A 79 7.33 -1.71 6.57
N MET A 80 7.14 -2.93 7.08
CA MET A 80 6.05 -3.19 8.02
C MET A 80 6.37 -2.56 9.36
N VAL A 81 5.47 -1.71 9.86
CA VAL A 81 5.61 -1.05 11.16
C VAL A 81 4.52 -1.52 12.12
N VAL A 82 4.87 -1.60 13.40
CA VAL A 82 3.89 -1.89 14.46
C VAL A 82 3.05 -0.64 14.68
N GLN A 83 1.74 -0.76 14.51
CA GLN A 83 0.80 0.35 14.73
C GLN A 83 0.59 0.57 16.23
N ALA A 84 1.47 1.36 16.84
CA ALA A 84 1.42 1.73 18.25
C ALA A 84 1.74 3.22 18.42
N LEU A 85 1.15 3.82 19.44
CA LEU A 85 1.44 5.21 19.82
C LEU A 85 2.78 5.24 20.55
N HIS A 86 3.64 6.14 20.11
CA HIS A 86 4.94 6.43 20.70
C HIS A 86 4.91 7.85 21.28
N TRP A 87 5.71 8.06 22.30
CA TRP A 87 5.98 9.37 22.88
C TRP A 87 7.44 9.73 22.72
N ARG A 88 7.75 11.01 22.80
CA ARG A 88 9.12 11.50 22.73
C ARG A 88 9.74 11.52 24.13
N SER A 89 10.91 10.92 24.27
CA SER A 89 11.73 10.96 25.48
C SER A 89 12.52 12.27 25.56
N ALA A 90 13.12 12.56 26.72
CA ALA A 90 13.85 13.82 26.95
C ALA A 90 15.15 13.93 26.13
N ASP A 91 15.70 12.80 25.71
CA ASP A 91 16.84 12.73 24.78
C ASP A 91 16.43 12.90 23.31
N GLY A 92 15.13 13.09 23.05
CA GLY A 92 14.56 13.24 21.71
C GLY A 92 14.26 11.92 21.00
N SER A 93 14.56 10.76 21.60
CA SER A 93 14.19 9.43 21.09
C SER A 93 12.69 9.18 21.23
N PHE A 94 12.21 8.05 20.69
CA PHE A 94 10.81 7.64 20.78
C PHE A 94 10.67 6.35 21.58
N THR A 95 9.69 6.32 22.48
CA THR A 95 9.42 5.21 23.38
C THR A 95 7.94 4.82 23.36
N LEU A 96 7.67 3.54 23.63
CA LEU A 96 6.32 3.02 23.90
C LEU A 96 5.94 3.15 25.37
N ASP A 97 6.90 3.43 26.26
CA ASP A 97 6.63 3.64 27.68
C ASP A 97 6.31 5.11 27.94
N ARG A 98 5.03 5.37 28.22
CA ARG A 98 4.55 6.72 28.54
C ARG A 98 5.24 7.34 29.76
N ASN A 99 5.68 6.55 30.73
CA ASN A 99 6.34 7.07 31.93
C ASN A 99 7.78 7.52 31.68
N ALA A 100 8.39 7.06 30.58
CA ALA A 100 9.73 7.47 30.15
C ALA A 100 9.68 8.68 29.19
N ALA A 101 8.49 9.15 28.82
CA ALA A 101 8.33 10.30 27.94
C ALA A 101 8.70 11.61 28.64
N ASP A 102 9.13 12.60 27.85
CA ASP A 102 9.37 13.97 28.32
C ASP A 102 8.05 14.74 28.43
N CYS A 103 7.22 14.29 29.35
CA CYS A 103 5.88 14.81 29.54
C CYS A 103 5.46 14.70 31.01
N PRO A 104 4.44 15.46 31.43
CA PRO A 104 3.83 15.27 32.74
C PRO A 104 3.40 13.81 32.96
N PRO A 105 3.46 13.31 34.21
CA PRO A 105 2.96 11.97 34.53
C PRO A 105 1.45 11.87 34.25
N PRO A 106 0.95 10.70 33.82
CA PRO A 106 -0.48 10.48 33.69
C PRO A 106 -1.14 10.61 35.07
N THR A 107 -2.32 11.23 35.12
CA THR A 107 -3.10 11.43 36.36
C THR A 107 -3.90 10.21 36.76
#